data_AF-V8CKN6-F1
#
_entry.id   AF-V8CKN6-F1
#
_cell.length_a   1.000
_cell.length_b   1.000
_cell.length_c   1.000
_cell.angle_alpha   90.00
_cell.angle_beta   90.00
_cell.angle_gamma   90.00
#
_symmetry.space_group_name_H-M   'P 1'
#
loop_
_entity.id
_entity.type
_entity.pdbx_description
1 polymer ?
#
loop_
_entity_poly.entity_id
_entity_poly.type
_entity_poly.pdbx_seq_one_letter_code
_entity_poly.pdbx_strand_id
1 'polypeptide(L)'
;MKNWNIWFLVGILAVIYFGNSMIESINNAINKNTDTLMKLRAEAQAIGTQLQSDEKEKALFYKLQKNQDVWSGTGCAQCHSTLENSLPIRKISVSEAIQIVRNGNERTRAAGMPTYTARASRDKNSITDADLKVRLDALYTKEFLDYAEAKSTPMGSR
;
A
#
# COMPACT_ATOMS: atom_id res chain seq x y z
N MET A 1 -72.89 11.38 37.78
CA MET A 1 -71.64 11.77 37.08
C MET A 1 -70.45 10.99 37.63
N LYS A 2 -70.28 9.71 37.29
CA LYS A 2 -69.10 8.89 37.66
C LYS A 2 -69.03 7.76 36.63
N ASN A 3 -68.08 7.82 35.69
CA ASN A 3 -67.60 6.72 34.82
C ASN A 3 -66.72 7.28 33.67
N TRP A 4 -66.84 8.57 33.35
CA TRP A 4 -66.07 9.18 32.25
C TRP A 4 -64.56 9.25 32.52
N ASN A 5 -64.15 9.53 33.76
CA ASN A 5 -62.74 9.55 34.16
C ASN A 5 -62.05 8.17 34.09
N ILE A 6 -62.80 7.07 34.24
CA ILE A 6 -62.24 5.71 34.19
C ILE A 6 -61.89 5.36 32.74
N TRP A 7 -62.80 5.65 31.80
CA TRP A 7 -62.53 5.44 30.37
C TRP A 7 -61.41 6.32 29.84
N PHE A 8 -61.28 7.55 30.37
CA PHE A 8 -60.16 8.44 30.02
C PHE A 8 -58.82 7.89 30.52
N LEU A 9 -58.76 7.36 31.75
CA LEU A 9 -57.55 6.72 32.30
C LEU A 9 -57.18 5.44 31.56
N VAL A 10 -58.16 4.61 31.18
CA VAL A 10 -57.92 3.40 30.37
C VAL A 10 -57.40 3.75 28.99
N GLY A 11 -57.95 4.81 28.36
CA GLY A 11 -57.45 5.32 27.08
C GLY A 11 -55.99 5.80 27.16
N ILE A 12 -55.64 6.55 28.21
CA ILE A 12 -54.26 7.02 28.42
C ILE A 12 -53.30 5.84 28.65
N LEU A 13 -53.68 4.86 29.47
CA LEU A 13 -52.86 3.67 29.72
C LEU A 13 -52.64 2.84 28.46
N ALA A 14 -53.66 2.70 27.61
CA ALA A 14 -53.51 2.02 26.32
C ALA A 14 -52.54 2.76 25.39
N VAL A 15 -52.62 4.10 25.32
CA VAL A 15 -51.69 4.91 24.50
C VAL A 15 -50.25 4.80 25.01
N ILE A 16 -50.03 4.79 26.33
CA ILE A 16 -48.70 4.62 26.93
C ILE A 16 -48.15 3.22 26.63
N TYR A 17 -48.97 2.18 26.75
CA TYR A 17 -48.56 0.80 26.49
C TYR A 17 -48.19 0.57 25.02
N PHE A 18 -49.05 1.00 24.09
CA PHE A 18 -48.76 0.90 22.66
C PHE A 18 -47.60 1.82 22.24
N GLY A 19 -47.50 3.01 22.83
CA GLY A 19 -46.38 3.93 22.60
C GLY A 19 -45.04 3.32 23.00
N ASN A 20 -44.96 2.71 24.19
CA ASN A 20 -43.73 2.06 24.67
C ASN A 20 -43.36 0.85 23.79
N SER A 21 -44.33 0.03 23.39
CA SER A 21 -44.08 -1.11 22.49
C SER A 21 -43.60 -0.67 21.09
N MET A 22 -44.13 0.43 20.56
CA MET A 22 -43.64 1.00 19.30
C MET A 22 -42.22 1.57 19.44
N ILE A 23 -41.90 2.26 20.53
CA ILE A 23 -40.55 2.79 20.79
C ILE A 23 -39.53 1.65 20.89
N GLU A 24 -39.89 0.55 21.56
CA GLU A 24 -39.01 -0.62 21.73
C GLU A 24 -38.75 -1.33 20.39
N SER A 25 -39.77 -1.45 19.53
CA SER A 25 -39.61 -2.01 18.18
C SER A 25 -38.78 -1.10 17.25
N ILE A 26 -38.93 0.23 17.35
CA ILE A 26 -38.12 1.20 16.62
C ILE A 26 -36.66 1.14 17.08
N ASN A 27 -36.40 1.09 18.39
CA ASN A 27 -35.04 0.98 18.93
C ASN A 27 -34.36 -0.33 18.50
N ASN A 28 -35.09 -1.45 18.49
CA ASN A 28 -34.57 -2.73 18.01
C ASN A 28 -34.28 -2.71 16.50
N ALA A 29 -35.12 -2.04 15.70
CA ALA A 29 -34.87 -1.87 14.27
C ALA A 29 -33.66 -0.96 13.99
N ILE A 30 -33.50 0.12 14.76
CA ILE A 30 -32.34 1.02 14.69
C ILE A 30 -31.06 0.26 15.07
N ASN A 31 -31.07 -0.49 16.17
CA ASN A 31 -29.91 -1.28 16.63
C ASN A 31 -29.51 -2.37 15.61
N LYS A 32 -30.50 -3.06 15.02
CA LYS A 32 -30.26 -4.04 13.97
C LYS A 32 -29.67 -3.40 12.71
N ASN A 33 -30.13 -2.21 12.35
CA ASN A 33 -29.60 -1.46 11.21
C ASN A 33 -28.18 -0.93 11.47
N THR A 34 -27.87 -0.47 12.67
CA THR A 34 -26.50 -0.07 13.04
C THR A 34 -25.53 -1.26 13.02
N ASP A 35 -25.95 -2.43 13.49
CA ASP A 35 -25.13 -3.64 13.43
C ASP A 35 -24.86 -4.08 11.99
N THR A 36 -25.87 -4.00 11.11
CA THR A 36 -25.66 -4.29 9.68
C THR A 36 -24.75 -3.26 9.01
N LEU A 37 -24.82 -1.98 9.38
CA LEU A 37 -23.91 -0.95 8.88
C LEU A 37 -22.47 -1.14 9.38
N MET A 38 -22.29 -1.54 10.64
CA MET A 38 -20.97 -1.87 11.17
C MET A 38 -20.36 -3.09 10.46
N LYS A 39 -21.16 -4.13 10.19
CA LYS A 39 -20.71 -5.30 9.41
C LYS A 39 -20.35 -4.94 7.98
N LEU A 40 -21.19 -4.18 7.27
CA LEU A 40 -20.89 -3.71 5.91
C LEU A 40 -19.62 -2.85 5.87
N ARG A 41 -19.41 -1.99 6.88
CA ARG A 41 -18.20 -1.18 6.99
C ARG A 41 -16.96 -2.04 7.25
N ALA A 42 -17.07 -3.05 8.13
CA ALA A 42 -15.99 -3.98 8.43
C ALA A 42 -15.65 -4.86 7.21
N GLU A 43 -16.66 -5.35 6.49
CA GLU A 43 -16.49 -6.10 5.24
C GLU A 43 -15.89 -5.22 4.15
N ALA A 44 -16.35 -3.99 3.97
CA ALA A 44 -15.77 -3.05 3.01
C ALA A 44 -14.32 -2.66 3.38
N GLN A 45 -14.00 -2.51 4.67
CA GLN A 45 -12.63 -2.28 5.13
C GLN A 45 -11.75 -3.52 4.92
N ALA A 46 -12.26 -4.72 5.19
CA ALA A 46 -11.53 -5.96 4.95
C ALA A 46 -11.28 -6.18 3.46
N ILE A 47 -12.29 -5.98 2.61
CA ILE A 47 -12.19 -6.04 1.15
C ILE A 47 -11.23 -4.96 0.64
N GLY A 48 -11.32 -3.72 1.14
CA GLY A 48 -10.40 -2.65 0.79
C GLY A 48 -8.96 -2.94 1.19
N THR A 49 -8.74 -3.57 2.36
CA THR A 49 -7.41 -3.97 2.82
C THR A 49 -6.85 -5.11 1.97
N GLN A 50 -7.68 -6.09 1.59
CA GLN A 50 -7.29 -7.19 0.69
C GLN A 50 -6.97 -6.70 -0.73
N LEU A 51 -7.78 -5.79 -1.28
CA LEU A 51 -7.51 -5.17 -2.58
C LEU A 51 -6.20 -4.37 -2.56
N GLN A 52 -5.96 -3.59 -1.50
CA GLN A 52 -4.70 -2.85 -1.34
C GLN A 52 -3.49 -3.78 -1.17
N SER A 53 -3.63 -4.91 -0.46
CA SER A 53 -2.53 -5.89 -0.37
C SER A 53 -2.23 -6.51 -1.72
N ASP A 54 -3.25 -6.87 -2.50
CA ASP A 54 -3.10 -7.46 -3.82
C ASP A 54 -2.46 -6.47 -4.82
N GLU A 55 -2.84 -5.20 -4.78
CA GLU A 55 -2.23 -4.15 -5.61
C GLU A 55 -0.76 -3.92 -5.25
N LYS A 56 -0.45 -3.87 -3.95
CA LYS A 56 0.93 -3.70 -3.47
C LYS A 56 1.81 -4.89 -3.88
N GLU A 57 1.28 -6.10 -3.75
CA GLU A 57 2.00 -7.31 -4.15
C GLU A 57 2.23 -7.36 -5.67
N LYS A 58 1.21 -7.05 -6.47
CA LYS A 58 1.35 -6.94 -7.94
C LYS A 58 2.39 -5.89 -8.34
N ALA A 59 2.39 -4.72 -7.69
CA ALA A 59 3.36 -3.67 -7.97
C ALA A 59 4.80 -4.09 -7.61
N LEU A 60 4.98 -4.82 -6.51
CA LEU A 60 6.27 -5.38 -6.11
C LEU A 60 6.78 -6.42 -7.13
N PHE A 61 5.90 -7.31 -7.60
CA PHE A 61 6.24 -8.25 -8.68
C PHE A 61 6.56 -7.54 -9.99
N TYR A 62 5.78 -6.53 -10.36
CA TYR A 62 6.03 -5.73 -11.57
C TYR A 62 7.38 -5.01 -11.51
N LYS A 63 7.72 -4.41 -10.36
CA LYS A 63 9.04 -3.80 -10.12
C LYS A 63 10.18 -4.81 -10.29
N LEU A 64 10.01 -6.01 -9.74
CA LEU A 64 11.01 -7.08 -9.86
C LEU A 64 11.18 -7.52 -11.32
N GLN A 65 10.08 -7.79 -12.01
CA GLN A 65 10.11 -8.15 -13.43
C GLN A 65 10.83 -7.06 -14.25
N LYS A 66 10.48 -5.80 -14.02
CA LYS A 66 11.10 -4.67 -14.71
C LYS A 66 12.60 -4.57 -14.44
N ASN A 67 13.06 -4.87 -13.21
CA ASN A 67 14.49 -4.91 -12.89
C ASN A 67 15.21 -6.00 -13.69
N GLN A 68 14.62 -7.19 -13.79
CA GLN A 68 15.21 -8.28 -14.57
C GLN A 68 15.35 -7.90 -16.05
N ASP A 69 14.31 -7.28 -16.61
CA ASP A 69 14.31 -6.83 -18.01
C ASP A 69 15.36 -5.73 -18.24
N VAL A 70 15.37 -4.71 -17.39
CA VAL A 70 16.26 -3.55 -17.52
C VAL A 70 17.72 -3.92 -17.29
N TRP A 71 18.03 -4.86 -16.40
CA TRP A 71 19.40 -5.26 -16.08
C TRP A 71 19.88 -6.50 -16.82
N SER A 72 19.05 -7.07 -17.69
CA SER A 72 19.46 -8.20 -18.51
C SER A 72 20.77 -7.91 -19.26
N GLY A 73 21.68 -8.87 -19.19
CA GLY A 73 23.03 -8.79 -19.77
C GLY A 73 24.06 -8.00 -18.97
N THR A 74 23.70 -7.40 -17.83
CA THR A 74 24.66 -6.71 -16.95
C THR A 74 24.90 -7.49 -15.65
N GLY A 75 25.98 -7.18 -14.94
CA GLY A 75 26.21 -7.72 -13.60
C GLY A 75 25.17 -7.25 -12.58
N CYS A 76 24.42 -6.18 -12.87
CA CYS A 76 23.42 -5.61 -11.95
C CYS A 76 22.29 -6.60 -11.66
N ALA A 77 21.90 -7.41 -12.65
CA ALA A 77 20.87 -8.43 -12.51
C ALA A 77 21.24 -9.52 -11.49
N GLN A 78 22.53 -9.71 -11.18
CA GLN A 78 22.95 -10.74 -10.22
C GLN A 78 22.52 -10.37 -8.79
N CYS A 79 22.63 -9.10 -8.42
CA CYS A 79 22.33 -8.62 -7.06
C CYS A 79 20.94 -7.98 -6.93
N HIS A 80 20.40 -7.39 -8.01
CA HIS A 80 19.08 -6.75 -8.02
C HIS A 80 17.97 -7.68 -8.51
N SER A 81 18.04 -8.95 -8.11
CA SER A 81 17.19 -10.05 -8.61
C SER A 81 16.07 -10.51 -7.68
N THR A 82 15.96 -9.93 -6.49
CA THR A 82 14.92 -10.27 -5.52
C THR A 82 14.03 -9.06 -5.22
N LEU A 83 12.87 -9.30 -4.62
CA LEU A 83 11.97 -8.22 -4.18
C LEU A 83 12.69 -7.24 -3.26
N GLU A 84 13.54 -7.74 -2.36
CA GLU A 84 14.24 -6.95 -1.36
C GLU A 84 15.25 -5.99 -1.97
N ASN A 85 15.94 -6.46 -3.00
CA ASN A 85 17.09 -5.78 -3.61
C ASN A 85 16.77 -5.14 -4.96
N SER A 86 15.57 -5.31 -5.51
CA SER A 86 15.13 -4.63 -6.73
C SER A 86 15.22 -3.10 -6.60
N LEU A 87 15.77 -2.43 -7.61
CA LEU A 87 15.85 -0.97 -7.66
C LEU A 87 14.51 -0.35 -8.05
N PRO A 88 14.18 0.87 -7.57
CA PRO A 88 14.91 1.65 -6.59
C PRO A 88 14.73 1.07 -5.17
N ILE A 89 15.82 1.03 -4.39
CA ILE A 89 15.80 0.56 -2.98
C ILE A 89 15.40 1.69 -2.03
N ARG A 90 15.74 2.93 -2.40
CA ARG A 90 15.40 4.17 -1.70
C ARG A 90 15.17 5.28 -2.72
N LYS A 91 14.51 6.35 -2.30
CA LYS A 91 14.23 7.51 -3.15
C LYS A 91 15.50 8.35 -3.33
N ILE A 92 16.09 8.27 -4.52
CA ILE A 92 17.32 9.00 -4.91
C ILE A 92 17.21 9.42 -6.37
N SER A 93 18.01 10.40 -6.81
CA SER A 93 18.02 10.84 -8.21
C SER A 93 18.77 9.86 -9.11
N VAL A 94 18.51 9.91 -10.42
CA VAL A 94 19.28 9.16 -11.42
C VAL A 94 20.75 9.57 -11.41
N SER A 95 21.06 10.85 -11.20
CA SER A 95 22.44 11.32 -11.09
C SER A 95 23.14 10.73 -9.86
N GLU A 96 22.48 10.64 -8.71
CA GLU A 96 23.02 9.97 -7.53
C GLU A 96 23.23 8.48 -7.78
N ALA A 97 22.26 7.80 -8.41
CA ALA A 97 22.39 6.39 -8.74
C ALA A 97 23.58 6.10 -9.67
N ILE A 98 23.82 6.96 -10.68
CA ILE A 98 25.01 6.87 -11.54
C ILE A 98 26.28 7.01 -10.69
N GLN A 99 26.36 8.00 -9.79
CA GLN A 99 27.52 8.16 -8.91
C GLN A 99 27.79 6.93 -8.04
N ILE A 100 26.74 6.29 -7.53
CA ILE A 100 26.85 5.05 -6.75
C ILE A 100 27.39 3.90 -7.61
N VAL A 101 26.93 3.76 -8.86
CA VAL A 101 27.40 2.71 -9.78
C VAL A 101 28.87 2.91 -10.16
N ARG A 102 29.33 4.15 -10.28
CA ARG A 102 30.73 4.48 -10.63
C ARG A 102 31.68 4.36 -9.43
N ASN A 103 31.31 4.94 -8.30
CA ASN A 103 32.24 5.19 -7.19
C ASN A 103 31.91 4.37 -5.92
N GLY A 104 30.72 3.76 -5.88
CA GLY A 104 30.16 3.19 -4.67
C GLY A 104 29.89 4.25 -3.58
N ASN A 105 29.10 3.87 -2.59
CA ASN A 105 29.01 4.58 -1.31
C ASN A 105 29.32 3.60 -0.16
N GLU A 106 29.38 4.09 1.07
CA GLU A 106 29.65 3.26 2.25
C GLU A 106 28.76 2.01 2.30
N ARG A 107 27.45 2.18 2.09
CA ARG A 107 26.48 1.08 2.10
C ARG A 107 26.68 0.09 0.96
N THR A 108 26.90 0.55 -0.27
CA THR A 108 27.06 -0.36 -1.41
C THR A 108 28.39 -1.10 -1.38
N ARG A 109 29.46 -0.46 -0.91
CA ARG A 109 30.75 -1.12 -0.68
C ARG A 109 30.65 -2.16 0.43
N ALA A 110 29.99 -1.84 1.55
CA ALA A 110 29.75 -2.79 2.63
C ALA A 110 28.90 -3.99 2.18
N ALA A 111 27.97 -3.78 1.25
CA ALA A 111 27.15 -4.82 0.64
C ALA A 111 27.86 -5.59 -0.50
N GLY A 112 29.13 -5.27 -0.83
CA GLY A 112 29.90 -5.96 -1.87
C GLY A 112 29.50 -5.61 -3.31
N MET A 113 28.87 -4.45 -3.55
CA MET A 113 28.56 -4.00 -4.90
C MET A 113 29.85 -3.69 -5.67
N PRO A 114 30.08 -4.31 -6.85
CA PRO A 114 31.22 -3.97 -7.69
C PRO A 114 31.07 -2.57 -8.30
N THR A 115 32.19 -1.93 -8.62
CA THR A 115 32.21 -0.69 -9.40
C THR A 115 32.10 -1.00 -10.89
N TYR A 116 31.40 -0.15 -11.64
CA TYR A 116 31.20 -0.34 -13.08
C TYR A 116 31.95 0.71 -13.90
N THR A 117 32.70 0.28 -14.92
CA THR A 117 33.42 1.20 -15.80
C THR A 117 32.50 1.83 -16.83
N ALA A 118 32.70 3.13 -17.10
CA ALA A 118 31.96 3.91 -18.09
C ALA A 118 32.47 3.67 -19.52
N ARG A 119 32.52 2.41 -19.96
CA ARG A 119 33.05 2.02 -21.27
C ARG A 119 32.05 1.15 -22.03
N ALA A 120 32.00 1.32 -23.36
CA ALA A 120 31.31 0.39 -24.24
C ALA A 120 32.16 -0.89 -24.37
N SER A 121 31.72 -1.97 -23.72
CA SER A 121 32.40 -3.27 -23.69
C SER A 121 31.37 -4.40 -23.55
N ARG A 122 31.77 -5.63 -23.86
CA ARG A 122 30.99 -6.85 -23.57
C ARG A 122 31.14 -7.32 -22.13
N ASP A 123 32.00 -6.69 -21.34
CA ASP A 123 32.14 -6.98 -19.92
C ASP A 123 30.85 -6.62 -19.18
N LYS A 124 30.33 -7.57 -18.40
CA LYS A 124 29.15 -7.42 -17.55
C LYS A 124 29.28 -6.29 -16.52
N ASN A 125 30.52 -5.90 -16.18
CA ASN A 125 30.83 -4.81 -15.27
C ASN A 125 31.12 -3.48 -15.99
N SER A 126 30.77 -3.39 -17.27
CA SER A 126 30.97 -2.19 -18.09
C SER A 126 29.64 -1.73 -18.69
N ILE A 127 29.30 -0.46 -18.49
CA ILE A 127 28.10 0.17 -19.04
C ILE A 127 28.40 1.65 -19.24
N THR A 128 28.03 2.23 -20.39
CA THR A 128 28.23 3.67 -20.62
C THR A 128 27.29 4.50 -19.73
N ASP A 129 27.62 5.77 -19.47
CA ASP A 129 26.72 6.64 -18.71
C ASP A 129 25.38 6.87 -19.43
N ALA A 130 25.38 6.91 -20.77
CA ALA A 130 24.17 7.03 -21.56
C ALA A 130 23.26 5.81 -21.39
N ASP A 131 23.81 4.60 -21.56
CA ASP A 131 23.05 3.35 -21.37
C ASP A 131 22.57 3.19 -19.93
N LEU A 132 23.44 3.52 -18.97
CA LEU A 132 23.12 3.46 -17.56
C LEU A 132 21.98 4.43 -17.21
N LYS A 133 22.03 5.66 -17.74
CA LYS A 133 20.97 6.65 -17.55
C LYS A 133 19.63 6.15 -18.08
N VAL A 134 19.58 5.64 -19.32
CA VAL A 134 18.34 5.13 -19.93
C VAL A 134 17.74 4.00 -19.09
N ARG A 135 18.58 3.07 -18.63
CA ARG A 135 18.16 1.96 -17.76
C ARG A 135 17.66 2.45 -16.40
N LEU A 136 18.36 3.40 -15.79
CA LEU A 136 17.93 3.98 -14.51
C LEU A 136 16.65 4.79 -14.64
N ASP A 137 16.49 5.60 -15.70
CA ASP A 137 15.26 6.36 -15.96
C ASP A 137 14.05 5.41 -16.08
N ALA A 138 14.23 4.21 -16.62
CA ALA A 138 13.19 3.20 -16.72
C ALA A 138 12.77 2.58 -15.36
N LEU A 139 13.61 2.70 -14.33
CA LEU A 139 13.36 2.16 -12.98
C LEU A 139 13.05 3.26 -11.96
N TYR A 140 13.55 4.48 -12.15
CA TYR A 140 13.42 5.59 -11.20
C TYR A 140 12.19 6.44 -11.56
N THR A 141 11.10 5.75 -11.89
CA THR A 141 9.81 6.38 -12.14
C THR A 141 9.20 6.82 -10.81
N LYS A 142 8.27 7.78 -10.87
CA LYS A 142 7.52 8.23 -9.69
C LYS A 142 6.88 7.04 -8.96
N GLU A 143 6.20 6.17 -9.71
CA GLU A 143 5.55 4.97 -9.19
C GLU A 143 6.52 4.10 -8.37
N PHE A 144 7.69 3.77 -8.91
CA PHE A 144 8.64 2.91 -8.22
C PHE A 144 9.37 3.59 -7.06
N LEU A 145 9.60 4.91 -7.14
CA LEU A 145 10.20 5.69 -6.07
C LEU A 145 9.26 5.83 -4.87
N ASP A 146 7.96 5.98 -5.10
CA ASP A 146 6.95 6.05 -4.04
C ASP A 146 6.91 4.73 -3.23
N TYR A 147 7.13 3.58 -3.87
CA TYR A 147 7.28 2.30 -3.16
C TYR A 147 8.57 2.18 -2.35
N ALA A 148 9.67 2.76 -2.84
CA ALA A 148 10.94 2.75 -2.13
C ALA A 148 10.88 3.60 -0.84
N GLU A 149 10.11 4.69 -0.87
CA GLU A 149 9.81 5.55 0.29
C GLU A 149 8.97 4.81 1.34
N ALA A 150 7.94 4.08 0.91
CA ALA A 150 7.09 3.29 1.78
C ALA A 150 7.84 2.16 2.52
N LYS A 151 8.92 1.62 1.96
CA LYS A 151 9.78 0.63 2.63
C LYS A 151 10.76 1.26 3.63
N SER A 152 11.17 2.52 3.39
CA SER A 152 12.07 3.25 4.29
C SER A 152 11.37 3.81 5.54
N THR A 153 10.04 3.93 5.49
CA THR A 153 9.20 4.29 6.65
C THR A 153 8.72 3.00 7.31
N PRO A 154 9.00 2.76 8.61
CA PRO A 154 8.48 1.56 9.27
C PRO A 154 6.96 1.55 9.17
N MET A 155 6.37 0.43 8.77
CA MET A 155 4.93 0.19 8.92
C MET A 155 4.60 0.17 10.41
N GLY A 156 4.33 1.33 11.00
CA GLY A 156 4.10 1.46 12.43
C GLY A 156 4.36 2.85 12.99
N SER A 157 3.63 3.85 12.49
CA SER A 157 3.40 5.07 13.26
C SER A 157 2.08 5.71 12.82
N ARG A 158 0.96 5.09 13.22
CA ARG A 158 -0.33 5.73 13.50
C ARG A 158 -1.25 4.71 14.13
#